data_AF-A0A7X3ZWR7-F1
#
_entry.id   AF-A0A7X3ZWR7-F1
#
_cell.length_a   1.000
_cell.length_b   1.000
_cell.length_c   1.000
_cell.angle_alpha   90.00
_cell.angle_beta   90.00
_cell.angle_gamma   90.00
#
_symmetry.space_group_name_H-M   'P 1'
#
loop_
_entity.id
_entity.type
_entity.pdbx_description
1 polymer ?
#
loop_
_entity_poly.entity_id
_entity_poly.type
_entity_poly.pdbx_seq_one_letter_code
_entity_poly.pdbx_strand_id
1 'polypeptide(L)'
;KGSAASLRGAGARVKVTEVDPICALQAAMDGFEVVLLDENLDADIFVTTTGNKDVIRIEHMREMKDMAIVGNIGHFDNEIQVASLRNHKWTNIKEQVDMIEMPSGNRIILLSEGRLLNLGNATGHPSFVMSASFTNQVLAQIELFTKGSSYGNEVCILPKHLDEKVARLHLDRIGARLTMLDSEQASYIGVSQDGPFKPEHYRY
;
A
#
# COMPACT_ATOMS: atom_id res chain seq x y z
N LYS A 1 2.85 -3.29 4.67
CA LYS A 1 4.22 -2.78 4.99
C LYS A 1 4.25 -1.26 5.20
N GLY A 2 4.03 -0.43 4.18
CA GLY A 2 4.07 1.04 4.32
C GLY A 2 3.15 1.61 5.41
N SER A 3 1.90 1.14 5.48
CA SER A 3 0.94 1.57 6.52
C SER A 3 1.43 1.28 7.94
N ALA A 4 2.01 0.09 8.16
CA ALA A 4 2.56 -0.30 9.46
C ALA A 4 3.77 0.57 9.86
N ALA A 5 4.68 0.84 8.92
CA ALA A 5 5.82 1.73 9.14
C ALA A 5 5.38 3.17 9.47
N SER A 6 4.37 3.70 8.77
CA SER A 6 3.79 5.03 9.05
C SER A 6 3.22 5.13 10.46
N LEU A 7 2.36 4.18 10.85
CA LEU A 7 1.75 4.15 12.18
C LEU A 7 2.78 3.99 13.30
N ARG A 8 3.75 3.09 13.13
CA ARG A 8 4.85 2.92 14.10
C ARG A 8 5.72 4.18 14.20
N GLY A 9 6.01 4.83 13.07
CA GLY A 9 6.75 6.10 13.04
C GLY A 9 6.02 7.23 13.76
N ALA A 10 4.68 7.18 13.81
CA ALA A 10 3.84 8.09 14.59
C ALA A 10 3.67 7.67 16.07
N GLY A 11 4.35 6.61 16.52
CA GLY A 11 4.33 6.14 17.92
C GLY A 11 3.25 5.12 18.26
N ALA A 12 2.48 4.63 17.29
CA ALA A 12 1.46 3.61 17.53
C ALA A 12 2.09 2.23 17.80
N ARG A 13 1.44 1.44 18.66
CA ARG A 13 1.68 0.00 18.74
C ARG A 13 0.90 -0.69 17.62
N VAL A 14 1.62 -1.31 16.68
CA VAL A 14 1.03 -1.88 15.47
C VAL A 14 0.94 -3.40 15.58
N LYS A 15 -0.27 -3.92 15.31
CA LYS A 15 -0.54 -5.35 15.10
C LYS A 15 -0.86 -5.57 13.61
N VAL A 16 -0.53 -6.76 13.09
CA VAL A 16 -0.74 -7.12 11.68
C VAL A 16 -1.55 -8.40 11.59
N THR A 17 -2.48 -8.45 10.64
CA THR A 17 -3.17 -9.68 10.24
C THR A 17 -2.65 -10.09 8.86
N GLU A 18 -2.42 -11.39 8.65
CA GLU A 18 -1.97 -11.90 7.35
C GLU A 18 -2.43 -13.34 7.15
N VAL A 19 -2.68 -13.69 5.89
CA VAL A 19 -2.98 -15.04 5.42
C VAL A 19 -1.75 -15.70 4.79
N ASP A 20 -0.83 -14.89 4.23
CA ASP A 20 0.40 -15.39 3.64
C ASP A 20 1.48 -15.58 4.73
N PRO A 21 2.02 -16.79 4.94
CA PRO A 21 3.00 -17.06 5.98
C PRO A 21 4.34 -16.32 5.76
N ILE A 22 4.72 -16.02 4.52
CA ILE A 22 5.94 -15.25 4.20
C ILE A 22 5.75 -13.80 4.65
N CYS A 23 4.61 -13.20 4.31
CA CYS A 23 4.29 -11.83 4.73
C CYS A 23 4.11 -11.72 6.25
N ALA A 24 3.46 -12.70 6.88
CA ALA A 24 3.33 -12.79 8.33
C ALA A 24 4.70 -12.86 9.02
N LEU A 25 5.59 -13.75 8.56
CA LEU A 25 6.95 -13.84 9.11
C LEU A 25 7.73 -12.54 8.92
N GLN A 26 7.60 -11.87 7.76
CA GLN A 26 8.21 -10.56 7.54
C GLN A 26 7.70 -9.52 8.56
N ALA A 27 6.39 -9.45 8.79
CA ALA A 27 5.82 -8.54 9.79
C ALA A 27 6.36 -8.83 11.21
N ALA A 28 6.44 -10.11 11.58
CA ALA A 28 7.01 -10.53 12.87
C ALA A 28 8.49 -10.15 13.00
N MET A 29 9.28 -10.32 11.93
CA MET A 29 10.69 -9.93 11.89
C MET A 29 10.91 -8.42 11.91
N ASP A 30 9.97 -7.65 11.37
CA ASP A 30 9.93 -6.19 11.52
C ASP A 30 9.53 -5.76 12.95
N GLY A 31 9.16 -6.71 13.82
CA GLY A 31 8.81 -6.48 15.23
C GLY A 31 7.34 -6.14 15.46
N PHE A 32 6.46 -6.47 14.52
CA PHE A 32 5.02 -6.33 14.68
C PHE A 32 4.41 -7.62 15.24
N GLU A 33 3.42 -7.46 16.12
CA GLU A 33 2.64 -8.59 16.62
C GLU A 33 1.69 -9.08 15.51
N VAL A 34 1.83 -10.34 15.10
CA VAL A 34 0.93 -10.95 14.10
C VAL A 34 -0.23 -11.62 14.83
N VAL A 35 -1.44 -11.21 14.51
CA VAL A 35 -2.65 -11.58 15.27
C VAL A 35 -3.81 -11.95 14.36
N LEU A 36 -4.84 -12.56 14.93
CA LEU A 36 -6.15 -12.68 14.31
C LEU A 36 -7.01 -11.46 14.63
N LEU A 37 -7.73 -10.95 13.62
CA LEU A 37 -8.62 -9.80 13.80
C LEU A 37 -9.68 -10.08 14.87
N ASP A 38 -10.29 -11.27 14.82
CA ASP A 38 -11.37 -11.72 15.70
C ASP A 38 -10.98 -11.69 17.20
N GLU A 39 -9.69 -11.79 17.50
CA GLU A 39 -9.15 -11.80 18.87
C GLU A 39 -8.67 -10.42 19.34
N ASN A 40 -8.67 -9.41 18.45
CA ASN A 40 -8.00 -8.12 18.66
C ASN A 40 -8.90 -6.92 18.29
N LEU A 41 -10.18 -7.01 18.60
CA LEU A 41 -11.20 -5.98 18.33
C LEU A 41 -11.17 -4.83 19.36
N ASP A 42 -10.28 -4.89 20.35
CA ASP A 42 -10.00 -3.83 21.33
C ASP A 42 -9.07 -2.71 20.80
N ALA A 43 -8.60 -2.83 19.55
CA ALA A 43 -7.74 -1.85 18.90
C ALA A 43 -8.42 -0.47 18.72
N ASP A 44 -7.61 0.60 18.66
CA ASP A 44 -8.10 1.97 18.44
C ASP A 44 -8.37 2.29 16.96
N ILE A 45 -7.55 1.73 16.07
CA ILE A 45 -7.54 2.05 14.65
C ILE A 45 -7.44 0.75 13.86
N PHE A 46 -8.35 0.59 12.90
CA PHE A 46 -8.41 -0.53 11.97
C PHE A 46 -8.18 0.00 10.56
N VAL A 47 -7.12 -0.49 9.91
CA VAL A 47 -6.78 -0.15 8.53
C VAL A 47 -6.68 -1.42 7.71
N THR A 48 -7.49 -1.55 6.67
CA THR A 48 -7.39 -2.67 5.72
C THR A 48 -6.56 -2.28 4.50
N THR A 49 -5.69 -3.21 4.05
CA THR A 49 -4.68 -3.00 2.99
C THR A 49 -4.53 -4.23 2.08
N THR A 50 -5.59 -5.00 1.89
CA THR A 50 -5.48 -6.38 1.39
C THR A 50 -5.72 -6.50 -0.12
N GLY A 51 -6.49 -5.60 -0.71
CA GLY A 51 -7.05 -5.78 -2.06
C GLY A 51 -8.07 -6.91 -2.15
N ASN A 52 -8.53 -7.45 -1.02
CA ASN A 52 -9.51 -8.52 -0.93
C ASN A 52 -10.91 -7.95 -0.63
N LYS A 53 -11.81 -8.75 -0.06
CA LYS A 53 -13.15 -8.34 0.35
C LYS A 53 -13.51 -8.92 1.70
N ASP A 54 -14.49 -8.31 2.37
CA ASP A 54 -15.08 -8.81 3.62
C ASP A 54 -14.02 -9.07 4.72
N VAL A 55 -12.97 -8.24 4.76
CA VAL A 55 -11.89 -8.33 5.75
C VAL A 55 -12.39 -7.82 7.10
N ILE A 56 -13.05 -6.66 7.10
CA ILE A 56 -13.73 -6.11 8.26
C ILE A 56 -15.24 -6.29 8.06
N ARG A 57 -15.79 -7.30 8.72
CA ARG A 57 -17.20 -7.69 8.65
C ARG A 57 -18.03 -7.01 9.74
N ILE A 58 -19.36 -7.06 9.60
CA ILE A 58 -20.28 -6.43 10.55
C ILE A 58 -20.12 -6.96 11.98
N GLU A 59 -19.83 -8.25 12.13
CA GLU A 59 -19.54 -8.89 13.42
C GLU A 59 -18.29 -8.30 14.08
N HIS A 60 -17.25 -7.97 13.31
CA HIS A 60 -16.06 -7.32 13.87
C HIS A 60 -16.41 -5.93 14.38
N MET A 61 -17.13 -5.15 13.57
CA MET A 61 -17.48 -3.76 13.89
C MET A 61 -18.43 -3.64 15.08
N ARG A 62 -19.27 -4.65 15.35
CA ARG A 62 -20.15 -4.68 16.53
C ARG A 62 -19.39 -4.83 17.85
N GLU A 63 -18.28 -5.57 17.82
CA GLU A 63 -17.45 -5.85 19.00
C GLU A 63 -16.32 -4.81 19.18
N MET A 64 -16.13 -3.90 18.20
CA MET A 64 -15.20 -2.79 18.36
C MET A 64 -15.61 -1.89 19.53
N LYS A 65 -14.61 -1.35 20.22
CA LYS A 65 -14.82 -0.37 21.29
C LYS A 65 -15.42 0.94 20.78
N ASP A 66 -16.06 1.69 21.68
CA ASP A 66 -16.55 3.03 21.37
C ASP A 66 -15.41 3.93 20.84
N MET A 67 -15.72 4.69 19.81
CA MET A 67 -14.82 5.59 19.06
C MET A 67 -13.68 4.91 18.30
N ALA A 68 -13.76 3.61 18.02
CA ALA A 68 -12.82 2.95 17.12
C ALA A 68 -12.84 3.61 15.72
N ILE A 69 -11.66 3.84 15.14
CA ILE A 69 -11.50 4.42 13.79
C ILE A 69 -11.33 3.29 12.79
N VAL A 70 -12.14 3.28 11.74
CA VAL A 70 -12.11 2.27 10.68
C VAL A 70 -11.86 2.95 9.34
N GLY A 71 -10.85 2.47 8.61
CA GLY A 71 -10.49 2.99 7.30
C GLY A 71 -9.92 1.93 6.36
N ASN A 72 -9.98 2.23 5.08
CA ASN A 72 -9.42 1.40 4.01
C ASN A 72 -8.38 2.20 3.22
N ILE A 73 -7.27 1.55 2.85
CA ILE A 73 -6.27 2.08 1.93
C ILE A 73 -5.85 1.04 0.88
N GLY A 74 -6.62 -0.05 0.75
CA GLY A 74 -6.52 -0.98 -0.36
C GLY A 74 -7.32 -0.50 -1.59
N HIS A 75 -7.66 -1.40 -2.50
CA HIS A 75 -8.06 -0.99 -3.86
C HIS A 75 -9.54 -0.60 -3.98
N PHE A 76 -10.45 -1.33 -3.34
CA PHE A 76 -11.89 -1.14 -3.45
C PHE A 76 -12.55 -0.97 -2.07
N ASP A 77 -13.77 -0.46 -2.06
CA ASP A 77 -14.57 -0.20 -0.86
C ASP A 77 -15.14 -1.45 -0.16
N ASN A 78 -15.02 -2.61 -0.79
CA ASN A 78 -15.58 -3.88 -0.31
C ASN A 78 -14.66 -4.66 0.64
N GLU A 79 -13.48 -4.13 1.00
CA GLU A 79 -12.69 -4.69 2.10
C GLU A 79 -13.40 -4.54 3.46
N ILE A 80 -14.24 -3.51 3.59
CA ILE A 80 -15.11 -3.28 4.74
C ILE A 80 -16.56 -3.49 4.31
N GLN A 81 -17.36 -4.19 5.11
CA GLN A 81 -18.78 -4.39 4.83
C GLN A 81 -19.63 -3.14 5.12
N VAL A 82 -19.36 -2.03 4.43
CA VAL A 82 -20.06 -0.75 4.62
C VAL A 82 -21.56 -0.86 4.28
N ALA A 83 -21.93 -1.69 3.30
CA ALA A 83 -23.32 -1.96 2.97
C ALA A 83 -24.12 -2.49 4.19
N SER A 84 -23.50 -3.34 5.00
CA SER A 84 -24.08 -3.90 6.23
C SER A 84 -24.26 -2.89 7.36
N LEU A 85 -23.72 -1.68 7.21
CA LEU A 85 -23.86 -0.58 8.18
C LEU A 85 -24.99 0.39 7.80
N ARG A 86 -25.56 0.33 6.60
CA ARG A 86 -26.54 1.32 6.11
C ARG A 86 -27.88 1.33 6.85
N ASN A 87 -28.20 0.26 7.57
CA ASN A 87 -29.36 0.16 8.45
C ASN A 87 -29.13 0.71 9.87
N HIS A 88 -27.91 1.17 10.18
CA HIS A 88 -27.59 1.79 11.46
C HIS A 88 -27.80 3.30 11.42
N LYS A 89 -27.70 3.96 12.57
CA LYS A 89 -27.76 5.42 12.65
C LYS A 89 -26.41 6.02 12.29
N TRP A 90 -26.39 6.85 11.26
CA TRP A 90 -25.21 7.59 10.80
C TRP A 90 -25.32 9.05 11.20
N THR A 91 -24.24 9.60 11.73
CA THR A 91 -24.08 11.03 11.99
C THR A 91 -22.86 11.50 11.22
N ASN A 92 -23.07 12.28 10.17
CA ASN A 92 -21.96 12.90 9.45
C ASN A 92 -21.27 13.92 10.38
N ILE A 93 -19.96 13.73 10.62
CA ILE A 93 -19.16 14.67 11.43
C ILE A 93 -18.65 15.80 10.53
N LYS A 94 -18.11 15.42 9.38
CA LYS A 94 -17.66 16.31 8.30
C LYS A 94 -17.53 15.51 7.01
N GLU A 95 -17.09 16.17 5.95
CA GLU A 95 -16.77 15.52 4.68
C GLU A 95 -15.86 14.29 4.88
N GLN A 96 -16.28 13.14 4.36
CA GLN A 96 -15.60 11.84 4.44
C GLN A 96 -15.32 11.32 5.86
N VAL A 97 -16.05 11.80 6.88
CA VAL A 97 -15.96 11.29 8.25
C VAL A 97 -17.36 11.12 8.82
N ASP A 98 -17.75 9.87 9.04
CA ASP A 98 -19.07 9.50 9.54
C ASP A 98 -18.95 8.73 10.84
N MET A 99 -19.84 9.01 11.79
CA MET A 99 -19.99 8.25 13.01
C MET A 99 -21.19 7.31 12.89
N ILE A 100 -21.00 6.04 13.20
CA ILE A 100 -22.03 5.00 13.08
C ILE A 100 -22.28 4.41 14.46
N GLU A 101 -23.54 4.44 14.90
CA GLU A 101 -23.97 3.95 16.21
C GLU A 101 -24.39 2.48 16.12
N MET A 102 -23.72 1.61 16.87
CA MET A 102 -24.03 0.18 16.98
C MET A 102 -25.19 -0.06 17.94
N PRO A 103 -25.91 -1.19 17.84
CA PRO A 103 -27.01 -1.51 18.77
C PRO A 103 -26.58 -1.60 20.24
N SER A 104 -25.31 -1.88 20.50
CA SER A 104 -24.71 -1.87 21.85
C SER A 104 -24.56 -0.47 22.45
N GLY A 105 -24.69 0.59 21.64
CA GLY A 105 -24.40 1.98 22.01
C GLY A 105 -22.98 2.43 21.68
N ASN A 106 -22.06 1.51 21.36
CA ASN A 106 -20.73 1.85 20.87
C ASN A 106 -20.83 2.55 19.51
N ARG A 107 -19.95 3.52 19.28
CA ARG A 107 -19.87 4.26 18.03
C ARG A 107 -18.56 3.96 17.32
N ILE A 108 -18.58 3.86 16.00
CA ILE A 108 -17.37 3.77 15.19
C ILE A 108 -17.24 5.04 14.34
N ILE A 109 -16.00 5.44 14.07
CA ILE A 109 -15.67 6.51 13.12
C ILE A 109 -15.24 5.85 11.82
N LEU A 110 -16.06 5.95 10.78
CA LEU A 110 -15.75 5.45 9.46
C LEU A 110 -15.16 6.56 8.59
N LEU A 111 -14.03 6.27 7.96
CA LEU A 111 -13.34 7.19 7.06
C LEU A 111 -13.68 6.88 5.59
N SER A 112 -13.97 7.94 4.83
CA SER A 112 -14.21 7.90 3.37
C SER A 112 -15.27 6.87 2.94
N GLU A 113 -16.24 6.57 3.80
CA GLU A 113 -17.24 5.52 3.58
C GLU A 113 -16.63 4.17 3.15
N GLY A 114 -15.44 3.85 3.66
CA GLY A 114 -14.70 2.63 3.32
C GLY A 114 -13.91 2.67 2.01
N ARG A 115 -13.87 3.80 1.28
CA ARG A 115 -12.96 4.01 0.14
C ARG A 115 -11.54 4.36 0.62
N LEU A 116 -10.63 4.58 -0.33
CA LEU A 116 -9.23 4.94 -0.07
C LEU A 116 -9.11 6.22 0.77
N LEU A 117 -8.82 6.05 2.06
CA LEU A 117 -8.78 7.13 3.05
C LEU A 117 -7.67 8.16 2.76
N ASN A 118 -6.56 7.76 2.15
CA ASN A 118 -5.47 8.67 1.85
C ASN A 118 -5.81 9.66 0.73
N LEU A 119 -6.69 9.27 -0.21
CA LEU A 119 -7.21 10.17 -1.23
C LEU A 119 -8.49 10.89 -0.76
N GLY A 120 -9.36 10.21 -0.01
CA GLY A 120 -10.64 10.78 0.42
C GLY A 120 -10.53 11.72 1.61
N ASN A 121 -9.63 11.45 2.56
CA ASN A 121 -9.41 12.30 3.75
C ASN A 121 -8.16 13.17 3.67
N ALA A 122 -7.36 13.03 2.60
CA ALA A 122 -6.14 13.80 2.37
C ALA A 122 -5.91 14.02 0.87
N THR A 123 -4.66 14.05 0.40
CA THR A 123 -4.31 14.36 -0.99
C THR A 123 -3.53 13.24 -1.69
N GLY A 124 -3.62 12.01 -1.18
CA GLY A 124 -2.89 10.86 -1.71
C GLY A 124 -1.38 10.94 -1.46
N HIS A 125 -0.62 10.28 -2.34
CA HIS A 125 0.83 10.24 -2.23
C HIS A 125 1.48 11.56 -2.67
N PRO A 126 2.59 11.99 -2.03
CA PRO A 126 3.33 13.19 -2.42
C PRO A 126 3.84 13.15 -3.87
N SER A 127 4.04 14.33 -4.47
CA SER A 127 4.44 14.46 -5.88
C SER A 127 5.73 13.71 -6.24
N PHE A 128 6.71 13.65 -5.33
CA PHE A 128 7.99 12.98 -5.60
C PHE A 128 7.84 11.47 -5.83
N VAL A 129 7.05 10.78 -5.00
CA VAL A 129 6.80 9.34 -5.21
C VAL A 129 5.93 9.11 -6.44
N MET A 130 4.95 9.99 -6.70
CA MET A 130 4.13 9.92 -7.91
C MET A 130 4.95 10.16 -9.19
N SER A 131 6.02 10.96 -9.13
CA SER A 131 6.94 11.20 -10.23
C SER A 131 7.58 9.89 -10.72
N ALA A 132 7.99 9.00 -9.82
CA ALA A 132 8.56 7.70 -10.20
C ALA A 132 7.53 6.83 -10.93
N SER A 133 6.29 6.76 -10.42
CA SER A 133 5.19 6.03 -11.07
C SER A 133 4.82 6.62 -12.43
N PHE A 134 4.71 7.93 -12.54
CA PHE A 134 4.34 8.59 -13.80
C PHE A 134 5.45 8.57 -14.83
N THR A 135 6.73 8.57 -14.41
CA THR A 135 7.85 8.36 -15.34
C THR A 135 7.77 6.97 -15.97
N ASN A 136 7.48 5.92 -15.18
CA ASN A 136 7.21 4.58 -15.70
C ASN A 136 6.04 4.58 -16.70
N GLN A 137 4.92 5.23 -16.37
CA GLN A 137 3.78 5.32 -17.29
C GLN A 137 4.15 5.99 -18.61
N VAL A 138 4.88 7.10 -18.59
CA VAL A 138 5.32 7.79 -19.82
C VAL A 138 6.24 6.90 -20.65
N LEU A 139 7.20 6.21 -20.03
CA LEU A 139 8.10 5.29 -20.75
C LEU A 139 7.32 4.12 -21.37
N ALA A 140 6.35 3.55 -20.65
CA ALA A 140 5.48 2.50 -21.18
C ALA A 140 4.65 3.00 -22.36
N GLN A 141 4.08 4.21 -22.27
CA GLN A 141 3.32 4.81 -23.37
C GLN A 141 4.19 5.04 -24.61
N ILE A 142 5.41 5.55 -24.44
CA ILE A 142 6.37 5.74 -25.55
C ILE A 142 6.69 4.40 -26.21
N GLU A 143 6.99 3.37 -25.42
CA GLU A 143 7.37 2.05 -25.92
C GLU A 143 6.22 1.40 -26.70
N LEU A 144 5.01 1.38 -26.15
CA LEU A 144 3.83 0.84 -26.83
C LEU A 144 3.47 1.63 -28.09
N PHE A 145 3.58 2.96 -28.05
CA PHE A 145 3.24 3.80 -29.21
C PHE A 145 4.25 3.66 -30.35
N THR A 146 5.55 3.62 -30.02
CA THR A 146 6.62 3.62 -31.04
C THR A 146 7.02 2.22 -31.50
N LYS A 147 6.80 1.19 -30.67
CA LYS A 147 7.23 -0.19 -30.93
C LYS A 147 6.14 -1.24 -30.64
N GLY A 148 4.87 -0.84 -30.56
CA GLY A 148 3.76 -1.74 -30.20
C GLY A 148 3.65 -2.99 -31.06
N SER A 149 4.08 -2.94 -32.33
CA SER A 149 4.13 -4.12 -33.22
C SER A 149 5.12 -5.20 -32.78
N SER A 150 6.04 -4.89 -31.85
CA SER A 150 6.99 -5.84 -31.27
C SER A 150 6.41 -6.61 -30.07
N TYR A 151 5.20 -6.28 -29.65
CA TYR A 151 4.53 -6.88 -28.49
C TYR A 151 3.33 -7.72 -28.92
N GLY A 152 3.14 -8.85 -28.24
CA GLY A 152 1.91 -9.63 -28.35
C GLY A 152 0.78 -9.04 -27.51
N ASN A 153 -0.39 -9.69 -27.55
CA ASN A 153 -1.52 -9.37 -26.67
C ASN A 153 -1.34 -10.03 -25.29
N GLU A 154 -0.34 -9.58 -24.55
CA GLU A 154 0.01 -10.10 -23.23
C GLU A 154 0.33 -8.98 -22.24
N VAL A 155 0.34 -9.31 -20.94
CA VAL A 155 0.73 -8.36 -19.90
C VAL A 155 2.26 -8.33 -19.82
N CYS A 156 2.84 -7.22 -20.25
CA CYS A 156 4.28 -7.01 -20.25
C CYS A 156 4.72 -6.15 -19.05
N ILE A 157 5.97 -6.37 -18.61
CA ILE A 157 6.65 -5.52 -17.63
C ILE A 157 7.66 -4.64 -18.39
N LEU A 158 7.91 -3.43 -17.91
CA LEU A 158 8.96 -2.59 -18.46
C LEU A 158 10.33 -3.28 -18.33
N PRO A 159 11.17 -3.25 -19.39
CA PRO A 159 12.53 -3.76 -19.31
C PRO A 159 13.33 -3.17 -18.13
N LYS A 160 14.12 -3.99 -17.45
CA LYS A 160 14.86 -3.62 -16.23
C LYS A 160 15.72 -2.36 -16.37
N HIS A 161 16.36 -2.14 -17.51
CA HIS A 161 17.17 -0.94 -17.75
C HIS A 161 16.34 0.35 -17.75
N LEU A 162 15.05 0.30 -18.09
CA LEU A 162 14.14 1.44 -17.98
C LEU A 162 13.75 1.69 -16.53
N ASP A 163 13.54 0.64 -15.74
CA ASP A 163 13.26 0.78 -14.30
C ASP A 163 14.47 1.40 -13.56
N GLU A 164 15.69 0.95 -13.87
CA GLU A 164 16.93 1.56 -13.38
C GLU A 164 17.09 3.01 -13.85
N LYS A 165 16.67 3.33 -15.08
CA LYS A 165 16.65 4.70 -15.59
C LYS A 165 15.69 5.58 -14.79
N VAL A 166 14.48 5.09 -14.47
CA VAL A 166 13.53 5.81 -13.62
C VAL A 166 14.16 6.10 -12.26
N ALA A 167 14.76 5.11 -11.60
CA ALA A 167 15.43 5.31 -10.33
C ALA A 167 16.55 6.36 -10.44
N ARG A 168 17.43 6.24 -11.44
CA ARG A 168 18.56 7.16 -11.67
C ARG A 168 18.12 8.61 -11.85
N LEU A 169 17.03 8.86 -12.58
CA LEU A 169 16.48 10.20 -12.80
C LEU A 169 16.06 10.92 -11.50
N HIS A 170 15.81 10.19 -10.41
CA HIS A 170 15.33 10.76 -9.15
C HIS A 170 16.46 10.97 -8.11
N LEU A 171 17.64 10.40 -8.31
CA LEU A 171 18.74 10.41 -7.31
C LEU A 171 19.27 11.83 -7.03
N ASP A 172 19.53 12.61 -8.07
CA ASP A 172 20.11 13.95 -7.93
C ASP A 172 19.22 14.87 -7.09
N ARG A 173 17.88 14.73 -7.23
CA ARG A 173 16.92 15.57 -6.50
C ARG A 173 16.98 15.37 -4.98
N ILE A 174 17.37 14.17 -4.53
CA ILE A 174 17.52 13.82 -3.10
C ILE A 174 18.98 13.89 -2.63
N GLY A 175 19.91 14.33 -3.50
CA GLY A 175 21.33 14.43 -3.19
C GLY A 175 22.06 13.09 -3.11
N ALA A 176 21.46 12.02 -3.62
CA ALA A 176 22.09 10.71 -3.66
C ALA A 176 23.13 10.65 -4.79
N ARG A 177 24.37 10.24 -4.47
CA ARG A 177 25.45 10.07 -5.45
C ARG A 177 25.66 8.60 -5.74
N LEU A 178 25.56 8.23 -7.02
CA LEU A 178 25.71 6.84 -7.45
C LEU A 178 27.18 6.49 -7.67
N THR A 179 27.62 5.36 -7.10
CA THR A 179 28.96 4.80 -7.38
C THR A 179 28.94 4.10 -8.73
N MET A 180 30.03 4.25 -9.49
CA MET A 180 30.22 3.56 -10.76
C MET A 180 31.11 2.33 -10.55
N LEU A 181 30.68 1.18 -11.09
CA LEU A 181 31.53 -0.01 -11.13
C LEU A 181 32.73 0.25 -12.03
N ASP A 182 33.92 -0.15 -11.61
CA ASP A 182 35.04 -0.29 -12.55
C ASP A 182 34.88 -1.56 -13.41
N SER A 183 35.73 -1.69 -14.43
CA SER A 183 35.65 -2.79 -15.38
C SER A 183 35.91 -4.16 -14.75
N GLU A 184 36.78 -4.22 -13.74
CA GLU A 184 37.12 -5.47 -13.04
C GLU A 184 35.95 -5.91 -12.16
N GLN A 185 35.34 -4.99 -11.42
CA GLN A 185 34.16 -5.24 -10.59
C GLN A 185 32.97 -5.70 -11.43
N ALA A 186 32.69 -5.02 -12.55
CA ALA A 186 31.59 -5.37 -13.44
C ALA A 186 31.78 -6.77 -14.04
N SER A 187 33.00 -7.08 -14.50
CA SER A 187 33.32 -8.42 -15.00
C SER A 187 33.24 -9.49 -13.92
N TYR A 188 33.65 -9.17 -12.68
CA TYR A 188 33.65 -10.11 -11.56
C TYR A 188 32.24 -10.60 -11.20
N ILE A 189 31.26 -9.70 -11.18
CA ILE A 189 29.86 -10.03 -10.88
C ILE A 189 29.02 -10.34 -12.12
N GLY A 190 29.61 -10.30 -13.32
CA GLY A 190 28.96 -10.67 -14.58
C GLY A 190 27.89 -9.69 -15.06
N VAL A 191 28.10 -8.38 -14.89
CA VAL A 191 27.18 -7.33 -15.36
C VAL A 191 27.92 -6.29 -16.21
N SER A 192 27.18 -5.46 -16.96
CA SER A 192 27.72 -4.25 -17.59
C SER A 192 27.91 -3.14 -16.56
N GLN A 193 28.87 -2.23 -16.77
CA GLN A 193 29.04 -1.03 -15.94
C GLN A 193 27.79 -0.13 -15.95
N ASP A 194 26.99 -0.19 -17.01
CA ASP A 194 25.76 0.58 -17.19
C ASP A 194 24.48 -0.18 -16.79
N GLY A 195 24.62 -1.44 -16.34
CA GLY A 195 23.49 -2.31 -16.01
C GLY A 195 22.92 -3.07 -17.23
N PRO A 196 21.82 -3.83 -17.04
CA PRO A 196 21.09 -4.02 -15.78
C PRO A 196 21.93 -4.72 -14.71
N PHE A 197 21.80 -4.31 -13.45
CA PHE A 197 22.66 -4.76 -12.36
C PHE A 197 22.13 -5.99 -11.61
N LYS A 198 20.94 -6.47 -11.97
CA LYS A 198 20.25 -7.59 -11.29
C LYS A 198 19.59 -8.51 -12.30
N PRO A 199 19.48 -9.82 -11.99
CA PRO A 199 18.75 -10.75 -12.85
C PRO A 199 17.24 -10.46 -12.84
N GLU A 200 16.52 -11.04 -13.79
CA GLU A 200 15.10 -10.74 -13.98
C GLU A 200 14.23 -11.09 -12.78
N HIS A 201 14.50 -12.25 -12.15
CA HIS A 201 13.75 -12.77 -11.00
C HIS A 201 14.10 -12.09 -9.65
N TYR A 202 14.92 -11.05 -9.67
CA TYR A 202 15.32 -10.36 -8.45
C TYR A 202 14.15 -9.57 -7.84
N ARG A 203 13.95 -9.70 -6.53
CA ARG A 203 12.78 -9.14 -5.80
C ARG A 203 13.03 -7.72 -5.29
N TYR A 204 13.56 -6.83 -6.14
CA TYR A 204 14.06 -5.47 -5.86
C TYR A 204 15.51 -5.36 -5.41
#